data_AF-A0A7D5H0J5-F1
#
_entry.id   AF-A0A7D5H0J5-F1
#
_cell.length_a   1.000
_cell.length_b   1.000
_cell.length_c   1.000
_cell.angle_alpha   90.00
_cell.angle_beta   90.00
_cell.angle_gamma   90.00
#
_symmetry.space_group_name_H-M   'P 1'
#
loop_
_entity.id
_entity.type
_entity.pdbx_description
1 polymer ?
#
loop_
_entity_poly.entity_id
_entity_poly.type
_entity_poly.pdbx_seq_one_letter_code
_entity_poly.pdbx_strand_id
1 'polypeptide(L)'
;MDTEGTLAPETPDEAREEYDELVPAAKVAVREAAKAMEFDREEYGERVTREVIETVRDALFASLLRVHVGTSEEFEEWLDSHPEYESDVAGSENVERVVWHPVPFAGEGGVAVAATFHEEREAALGTLRRRAFGRVYREHVSTGDDGENGTVEDGGDGTDADGLEDEREGDDEQSGTDDREA
;
A
#
# COMPACT_ATOMS: atom_id res chain seq x y z
N MET A 1 -5.59 -25.48 -0.83
CA MET A 1 -4.82 -24.27 -0.46
C MET A 1 -4.49 -23.40 -1.67
N ASP A 2 -4.67 -22.08 -1.52
CA ASP A 2 -4.29 -21.02 -2.46
C ASP A 2 -3.40 -19.99 -1.74
N THR A 3 -2.70 -19.12 -2.46
CA THR A 3 -1.80 -18.09 -1.88
C THR A 3 -1.95 -16.76 -2.61
N GLU A 4 -2.17 -15.70 -1.83
CA GLU A 4 -2.34 -14.32 -2.30
C GLU A 4 -1.18 -13.45 -1.83
N GLY A 5 -0.74 -12.49 -2.63
CA GLY A 5 0.41 -11.64 -2.30
C GLY A 5 1.76 -12.35 -2.41
N THR A 6 2.84 -11.60 -2.22
CA THR A 6 4.20 -12.04 -2.56
C THR A 6 5.17 -11.94 -1.38
N LEU A 7 4.98 -10.96 -0.49
CA LEU A 7 5.90 -10.66 0.61
C LEU A 7 5.71 -11.61 1.79
N ALA A 8 6.78 -12.29 2.17
CA ALA A 8 6.83 -13.07 3.41
C ALA A 8 8.19 -12.84 4.08
N PRO A 9 8.43 -11.64 4.66
CA PRO A 9 9.69 -11.34 5.32
C PRO A 9 9.95 -12.35 6.46
N GLU A 10 11.16 -12.89 6.51
CA GLU A 10 11.58 -13.85 7.53
C GLU A 10 12.24 -13.16 8.72
N THR A 11 12.67 -11.91 8.54
CA THR A 11 13.31 -11.09 9.58
C THR A 11 12.76 -9.66 9.66
N PRO A 12 12.97 -8.94 10.79
CA PRO A 12 12.61 -7.53 10.91
C PRO A 12 13.35 -6.64 9.89
N ASP A 13 14.60 -6.98 9.54
CA ASP A 13 15.40 -6.19 8.60
C ASP A 13 14.89 -6.34 7.17
N GLU A 14 14.57 -7.55 6.73
CA GLU A 14 13.89 -7.76 5.44
C GLU A 14 12.55 -7.03 5.38
N ALA A 15 11.79 -7.06 6.49
CA ALA A 15 10.52 -6.33 6.55
C ALA A 15 10.70 -4.82 6.38
N ARG A 16 11.78 -4.24 6.93
CA ARG A 16 12.12 -2.82 6.75
C ARG A 16 12.56 -2.52 5.32
N GLU A 17 13.43 -3.36 4.75
CA GLU A 17 13.92 -3.19 3.38
C GLU A 17 12.75 -3.18 2.37
N GLU A 18 11.89 -4.19 2.42
CA GLU A 18 10.69 -4.29 1.58
C GLU A 18 9.71 -3.13 1.81
N TYR A 19 9.57 -2.67 3.06
CA TYR A 19 8.72 -1.53 3.39
C TYR A 19 9.28 -0.21 2.85
N ASP A 20 10.59 0.01 2.89
CA ASP A 20 11.24 1.21 2.38
C ASP A 20 11.23 1.28 0.85
N GLU A 21 11.31 0.15 0.17
CA GLU A 21 11.15 0.07 -1.29
C GLU A 21 9.79 0.61 -1.78
N LEU A 22 8.77 0.62 -0.93
CA LEU A 22 7.42 1.11 -1.26
C LEU A 22 7.26 2.63 -1.17
N VAL A 23 8.25 3.38 -0.67
CA VAL A 23 8.16 4.84 -0.55
C VAL A 23 7.83 5.54 -1.88
N PRO A 24 8.50 5.24 -3.00
CA PRO A 24 8.17 5.87 -4.29
C PRO A 24 6.76 5.52 -4.77
N ALA A 25 6.34 4.26 -4.61
CA ALA A 25 5.01 3.79 -5.00
C ALA A 25 3.90 4.50 -4.22
N ALA A 26 4.07 4.64 -2.89
CA ALA A 26 3.13 5.36 -2.04
C ALA A 26 2.99 6.83 -2.45
N LYS A 27 4.11 7.53 -2.72
CA LYS A 27 4.09 8.92 -3.19
C LYS A 27 3.35 9.07 -4.52
N VAL A 28 3.57 8.15 -5.47
CA VAL A 28 2.88 8.17 -6.77
C VAL A 28 1.38 7.93 -6.57
N ALA A 29 1.00 6.92 -5.78
CA ALA A 29 -0.40 6.61 -5.53
C ALA A 29 -1.16 7.80 -4.92
N VAL A 30 -0.58 8.47 -3.91
CA VAL A 30 -1.18 9.68 -3.30
C VAL A 30 -1.27 10.82 -4.31
N ARG A 31 -0.23 11.04 -5.12
CA ARG A 31 -0.22 12.08 -6.15
C ARG A 31 -1.33 11.88 -7.17
N GLU A 32 -1.45 10.67 -7.72
CA GLU A 32 -2.47 10.37 -8.73
C GLU A 32 -3.89 10.44 -8.13
N ALA A 33 -4.08 10.00 -6.88
CA ALA A 33 -5.35 10.16 -6.19
C ALA A 33 -5.71 11.64 -5.99
N ALA A 34 -4.77 12.47 -5.51
CA ALA A 34 -5.01 13.91 -5.32
C ALA A 34 -5.30 14.63 -6.64
N LYS A 35 -4.58 14.27 -7.72
CA LYS A 35 -4.83 14.77 -9.06
C LYS A 35 -6.22 14.38 -9.59
N ALA A 36 -6.65 13.14 -9.36
CA ALA A 36 -8.00 12.69 -9.73
C ALA A 36 -9.10 13.39 -8.92
N MET A 37 -8.77 13.88 -7.73
CA MET A 37 -9.63 14.74 -6.90
C MET A 37 -9.50 16.24 -7.24
N GLU A 38 -8.75 16.59 -8.28
CA GLU A 38 -8.55 17.96 -8.76
C GLU A 38 -7.91 18.91 -7.73
N PHE A 39 -7.11 18.37 -6.79
CA PHE A 39 -6.41 19.22 -5.82
C PHE A 39 -5.43 20.14 -6.53
N ASP A 40 -5.47 21.43 -6.18
CA ASP A 40 -4.46 22.37 -6.62
C ASP A 40 -3.16 22.23 -5.80
N ARG A 41 -2.15 23.04 -6.12
CA ARG A 41 -0.83 22.96 -5.48
C ARG A 41 -0.88 23.33 -3.99
N GLU A 42 -1.70 24.31 -3.61
CA GLU A 42 -1.83 24.75 -2.22
C GLU A 42 -2.55 23.69 -1.40
N GLU A 43 -3.67 23.19 -1.92
CA GLU A 43 -4.46 22.12 -1.30
C GLU A 43 -3.68 20.81 -1.17
N TYR A 44 -2.90 20.45 -2.20
CA TYR A 44 -1.99 19.31 -2.14
C TYR A 44 -0.94 19.49 -1.04
N GLY A 45 -0.30 20.66 -0.97
CA GLY A 45 0.73 20.95 0.04
C GLY A 45 0.19 20.93 1.48
N GLU A 46 -1.05 21.39 1.68
CA GLU A 46 -1.71 21.37 2.98
C GLU A 46 -2.13 19.94 3.41
N ARG A 47 -2.69 19.16 2.48
CA ARG A 47 -3.36 17.89 2.83
C ARG A 47 -2.52 16.65 2.62
N VAL A 48 -1.55 16.67 1.71
CA VAL A 48 -0.67 15.53 1.47
C VAL A 48 0.54 15.62 2.38
N THR A 49 0.33 15.18 3.62
CA THR A 49 1.37 15.14 4.65
C THR A 49 2.22 13.88 4.54
N ARG A 50 3.33 13.85 5.30
CA ARG A 50 4.13 12.63 5.50
C ARG A 50 3.27 11.46 5.99
N GLU A 51 2.40 11.72 6.96
CA GLU A 51 1.50 10.72 7.55
C GLU A 51 0.55 10.11 6.51
N VAL A 52 0.06 10.90 5.54
CA VAL A 52 -0.78 10.39 4.45
C VAL A 52 0.02 9.42 3.57
N ILE A 53 1.25 9.78 3.21
CA ILE A 53 2.13 8.92 2.40
C ILE A 53 2.47 7.65 3.17
N GLU A 54 2.78 7.74 4.46
CA GLU A 54 3.03 6.59 5.34
C GLU A 54 1.82 5.68 5.44
N THR A 55 0.61 6.24 5.59
CA THR A 55 -0.63 5.46 5.63
C THR A 55 -0.87 4.69 4.35
N VAL A 56 -0.58 5.29 3.20
CA VAL A 56 -0.66 4.58 1.91
C VAL A 56 0.42 3.51 1.81
N ARG A 57 1.64 3.78 2.27
CA ARG A 57 2.73 2.80 2.32
C ARG A 57 2.37 1.60 3.20
N ASP A 58 1.80 1.84 4.39
CA ASP A 58 1.28 0.83 5.31
C ASP A 58 0.27 -0.08 4.60
N ALA A 59 -0.69 0.54 3.90
CA ALA A 59 -1.72 -0.20 3.17
C ALA A 59 -1.13 -1.02 2.00
N LEU A 60 -0.18 -0.46 1.25
CA LEU A 60 0.51 -1.15 0.16
C LEU A 60 1.28 -2.37 0.69
N PHE A 61 2.11 -2.18 1.72
CA PHE A 61 2.87 -3.26 2.33
C PHE A 61 1.94 -4.38 2.83
N ALA A 62 0.91 -4.02 3.59
CA ALA A 62 -0.08 -4.98 4.08
C ALA A 62 -0.77 -5.73 2.94
N SER A 63 -1.09 -5.06 1.83
CA SER A 63 -1.72 -5.67 0.65
C SER A 63 -0.82 -6.69 -0.07
N LEU A 64 0.50 -6.53 0.05
CA LEU A 64 1.49 -7.39 -0.60
C LEU A 64 1.88 -8.60 0.26
N LEU A 65 1.51 -8.63 1.55
CA LEU A 65 1.75 -9.76 2.42
C LEU A 65 1.16 -11.05 1.82
N ARG A 66 1.98 -12.10 1.86
CA ARG A 66 1.66 -13.44 1.41
C ARG A 66 0.69 -14.09 2.38
N VAL A 67 -0.53 -14.30 1.94
CA VAL A 67 -1.59 -14.89 2.75
C VAL A 67 -1.96 -16.23 2.15
N HIS A 68 -1.93 -17.27 2.98
CA HIS A 68 -2.45 -18.57 2.66
C HIS A 68 -3.97 -18.56 2.80
N VAL A 69 -4.68 -19.17 1.85
CA VAL A 69 -6.13 -19.32 1.88
C VAL A 69 -6.46 -20.81 1.84
N GLY A 70 -7.15 -21.29 2.86
CA GLY A 70 -7.43 -22.71 3.01
C GLY A 70 -8.59 -23.02 3.94
N THR A 71 -8.75 -24.30 4.26
CA THR A 71 -9.70 -24.77 5.28
C THR A 71 -9.11 -24.66 6.69
N SER A 72 -9.96 -24.75 7.71
CA SER A 72 -9.51 -24.82 9.10
C SER A 72 -8.66 -26.06 9.35
N GLU A 73 -8.99 -27.20 8.72
CA GLU A 73 -8.17 -28.41 8.78
C GLU A 73 -6.77 -28.20 8.18
N GLU A 74 -6.66 -27.52 7.02
CA GLU A 74 -5.36 -27.18 6.40
C GLU A 74 -4.53 -26.25 7.30
N PHE A 75 -5.19 -25.34 8.04
CA PHE A 75 -4.52 -24.44 8.99
C PHE A 75 -4.06 -25.18 10.26
N GLU A 76 -4.89 -26.06 10.80
CA GLU A 76 -4.54 -26.91 11.95
C GLU A 76 -3.36 -27.83 11.63
N GLU A 77 -3.36 -28.48 10.45
CA GLU A 77 -2.23 -29.29 9.99
C GLU A 77 -0.94 -28.46 9.84
N TRP A 78 -1.07 -27.22 9.40
CA TRP A 78 0.06 -26.30 9.30
C TRP A 78 0.60 -25.94 10.70
N LEU A 79 -0.26 -25.66 11.68
CA LEU A 79 0.15 -25.38 13.07
C LEU A 79 0.81 -26.60 13.73
N ASP A 80 0.29 -27.80 13.50
CA ASP A 80 0.89 -29.06 14.01
C ASP A 80 2.30 -29.28 13.46
N SER A 81 2.56 -28.80 12.24
CA SER A 81 3.88 -28.87 11.60
C SER A 81 4.83 -27.74 12.03
N HIS A 82 4.31 -26.68 12.65
CA HIS A 82 5.05 -25.48 13.08
C HIS A 82 4.71 -25.12 14.54
N PRO A 83 5.02 -26.00 15.52
CA PRO A 83 4.61 -25.84 16.91
C PRO A 83 5.23 -24.63 17.63
N GLU A 84 6.23 -23.99 17.03
CA GLU A 84 6.83 -22.75 17.51
C GLU A 84 5.94 -21.52 17.31
N TYR A 85 4.97 -21.57 16.39
CA TYR A 85 4.11 -20.43 16.08
C TYR A 85 2.95 -20.33 17.07
N GLU A 86 2.80 -19.14 17.67
CA GLU A 86 1.56 -18.79 18.37
C GLU A 86 0.47 -18.42 17.35
N SER A 87 -0.69 -19.07 17.43
CA SER A 87 -1.83 -18.73 16.57
C SER A 87 -2.58 -17.50 17.08
N ASP A 88 -2.72 -16.47 16.25
CA ASP A 88 -3.53 -15.28 16.52
C ASP A 88 -4.72 -15.21 15.55
N VAL A 89 -5.82 -15.88 15.92
CA VAL A 89 -7.00 -16.05 15.04
C VAL A 89 -8.07 -15.01 15.34
N ALA A 90 -8.54 -14.31 14.29
CA ALA A 90 -9.68 -13.41 14.34
C ALA A 90 -10.91 -14.03 13.66
N GLY A 91 -12.00 -14.24 14.40
CA GLY A 91 -13.25 -14.75 13.83
C GLY A 91 -13.93 -15.75 14.76
N SER A 92 -14.77 -16.61 14.19
CA SER A 92 -15.39 -17.71 14.93
C SER A 92 -14.69 -19.03 14.61
N GLU A 93 -14.56 -19.87 15.64
CA GLU A 93 -14.07 -21.26 15.57
C GLU A 93 -14.97 -22.20 14.76
N ASN A 94 -16.24 -21.83 14.53
CA ASN A 94 -17.22 -22.65 13.81
C ASN A 94 -17.18 -22.48 12.28
N VAL A 95 -16.13 -21.84 11.77
CA VAL A 95 -16.00 -21.46 10.36
C VAL A 95 -14.95 -22.33 9.72
N GLU A 96 -15.28 -22.92 8.58
CA GLU A 96 -14.45 -23.95 7.93
C GLU A 96 -13.33 -23.39 7.06
N ARG A 97 -13.30 -22.07 6.80
CA ARG A 97 -12.25 -21.44 5.98
C ARG A 97 -11.47 -20.42 6.77
N VAL A 98 -10.17 -20.41 6.50
CA VAL A 98 -9.18 -19.59 7.20
C VAL A 98 -8.24 -18.97 6.18
N VAL A 99 -7.91 -17.72 6.42
CA VAL A 99 -6.74 -17.09 5.83
C VAL A 99 -5.68 -16.92 6.92
N TRP A 100 -4.41 -17.17 6.60
CA TRP A 100 -3.32 -16.98 7.57
C TRP A 100 -2.03 -16.50 6.94
N HIS A 101 -1.25 -15.78 7.73
CA HIS A 101 0.07 -15.29 7.37
C HIS A 101 1.04 -15.54 8.53
N PRO A 102 2.08 -16.38 8.32
CA PRO A 102 3.12 -16.59 9.31
C PRO A 102 4.09 -15.41 9.34
N VAL A 103 4.43 -14.97 10.54
CA VAL A 103 5.50 -13.99 10.78
C VAL A 103 6.56 -14.63 11.67
N PRO A 104 7.67 -15.14 11.11
CA PRO A 104 8.63 -15.98 11.83
C PRO A 104 9.35 -15.27 12.98
N PHE A 105 9.54 -13.96 12.88
CA PHE A 105 10.28 -13.15 13.84
C PHE A 105 9.42 -12.48 14.90
N ALA A 106 8.10 -12.72 14.89
CA ALA A 106 7.18 -12.16 15.87
C ALA A 106 7.12 -13.02 17.14
N GLY A 107 7.10 -12.39 18.31
CA GLY A 107 7.07 -13.11 19.59
C GLY A 107 8.35 -13.92 19.87
N GLU A 108 8.24 -14.95 20.71
CA GLU A 108 9.38 -15.79 21.10
C GLU A 108 9.70 -16.93 20.10
N GLY A 109 8.81 -17.21 19.14
CA GLY A 109 8.94 -18.33 18.20
C GLY A 109 8.18 -18.20 16.87
N GLY A 110 7.60 -17.03 16.58
CA GLY A 110 6.75 -16.80 15.42
C GLY A 110 5.28 -16.62 15.81
N VAL A 111 4.55 -15.86 15.00
CA VAL A 111 3.10 -15.68 15.15
C VAL A 111 2.41 -15.97 13.82
N ALA A 112 1.37 -16.79 13.85
CA ALA A 112 0.50 -17.03 12.71
C ALA A 112 -0.76 -16.18 12.85
N VAL A 113 -0.80 -15.03 12.15
CA VAL A 113 -1.97 -14.15 12.16
C VAL A 113 -2.99 -14.72 11.20
N ALA A 114 -4.20 -14.98 11.68
CA ALA A 114 -5.25 -15.64 10.91
C ALA A 114 -6.60 -14.92 11.01
N ALA A 115 -7.45 -15.13 10.01
CA ALA A 115 -8.85 -14.72 10.05
C ALA A 115 -9.76 -15.78 9.44
N THR A 116 -10.89 -16.07 10.09
CA THR A 116 -11.86 -17.05 9.58
C THR A 116 -12.96 -16.40 8.75
N PHE A 117 -13.48 -17.12 7.75
CA PHE A 117 -14.53 -16.59 6.85
C PHE A 117 -15.43 -17.67 6.26
N HIS A 118 -16.70 -17.34 6.01
CA HIS A 118 -17.62 -18.22 5.26
C HIS A 118 -17.52 -17.94 3.76
N GLU A 119 -18.21 -16.91 3.28
CA GLU A 119 -18.27 -16.56 1.84
C GLU A 119 -17.42 -15.32 1.50
N GLU A 120 -17.16 -14.46 2.48
CA GLU A 120 -16.51 -13.16 2.30
C GLU A 120 -14.96 -13.24 2.38
N ARG A 121 -14.34 -13.89 1.38
CA ARG A 121 -12.88 -14.06 1.28
C ARG A 121 -12.11 -12.74 1.35
N GLU A 122 -12.50 -11.76 0.53
CA GLU A 122 -11.79 -10.48 0.42
C GLU A 122 -11.82 -9.67 1.73
N ALA A 123 -12.95 -9.73 2.46
CA ALA A 123 -13.06 -9.09 3.77
C ALA A 123 -12.12 -9.73 4.81
N ALA A 124 -11.93 -11.04 4.74
CA ALA A 124 -11.02 -11.78 5.60
C ALA A 124 -9.56 -11.45 5.30
N LEU A 125 -9.17 -11.40 4.02
CA LEU A 125 -7.85 -10.96 3.59
C LEU A 125 -7.55 -9.54 4.09
N GLY A 126 -8.49 -8.61 3.91
CA GLY A 126 -8.34 -7.23 4.39
C GLY A 126 -8.19 -7.15 5.91
N THR A 127 -9.00 -7.91 6.65
CA THR A 127 -8.92 -7.99 8.12
C THR A 127 -7.57 -8.52 8.58
N LEU A 128 -7.13 -9.65 8.02
CA LEU A 128 -5.85 -10.26 8.34
C LEU A 128 -4.69 -9.32 8.06
N ARG A 129 -4.64 -8.72 6.85
CA ARG A 129 -3.54 -7.84 6.44
C ARG A 129 -3.43 -6.62 7.34
N ARG A 130 -4.55 -5.99 7.68
CA ARG A 130 -4.59 -4.86 8.62
C ARG A 130 -4.12 -5.28 10.01
N ARG A 131 -4.53 -6.45 10.49
CA ARG A 131 -4.13 -6.98 11.81
C ARG A 131 -2.64 -7.31 11.84
N ALA A 132 -2.14 -8.04 10.85
CA ALA A 132 -0.74 -8.41 10.72
C ALA A 132 0.15 -7.16 10.70
N PHE A 133 -0.21 -6.17 9.87
CA PHE A 133 0.55 -4.92 9.81
C PHE A 133 0.53 -4.15 11.14
N GLY A 134 -0.67 -3.87 11.66
CA GLY A 134 -0.82 -3.00 12.82
C GLY A 134 -0.29 -3.60 14.12
N ARG A 135 -0.37 -4.93 14.29
CA ARG A 135 0.08 -5.62 15.50
C ARG A 135 1.54 -6.02 15.46
N VAL A 136 2.04 -6.43 14.29
CA VAL A 136 3.38 -7.05 14.18
C VAL A 136 4.31 -6.15 13.40
N TYR A 137 4.02 -5.84 12.13
CA TYR A 137 5.02 -5.13 11.31
C TYR A 137 5.28 -3.69 11.74
N ARG A 138 4.26 -2.97 12.23
CA ARG A 138 4.37 -1.54 12.56
C ARG A 138 5.52 -1.26 13.55
N GLU A 139 5.74 -2.11 14.56
CA GLU A 139 6.83 -1.90 15.53
C GLU A 139 8.22 -2.06 14.90
N HIS A 140 8.33 -2.87 13.85
CA HIS A 140 9.61 -3.17 13.21
C HIS A 140 9.94 -2.17 12.11
N VAL A 141 8.95 -1.73 11.33
CA VAL A 141 9.15 -0.87 10.15
C VAL A 141 9.01 0.63 10.45
N SER A 142 8.27 1.01 11.49
CA SER A 142 8.14 2.41 11.91
C SER A 142 9.28 2.82 12.84
N THR A 143 10.54 2.65 12.41
CA THR A 143 11.67 3.28 13.13
C THR A 143 11.86 4.69 12.58
N GLY A 144 11.19 5.68 13.16
CA GLY A 144 11.34 7.07 12.69
C GLY A 144 10.46 8.18 13.26
N ASP A 145 9.75 8.01 14.40
CA ASP A 145 9.06 9.15 15.05
C ASP A 145 8.86 8.93 16.57
N ASP A 146 9.95 8.66 17.30
CA ASP A 146 9.99 8.86 18.76
C ASP A 146 11.18 9.80 19.06
N GLY A 147 11.16 11.01 18.51
CA GLY A 147 12.19 12.01 18.79
C GLY A 147 12.30 13.13 17.77
N GLU A 148 11.92 14.33 18.22
CA GLU A 148 12.23 15.64 17.64
C GLU A 148 11.40 16.10 16.44
N ASN A 149 10.42 16.93 16.79
CA ASN A 149 9.82 17.98 15.96
C ASN A 149 10.90 18.90 15.36
N GLY A 150 11.54 18.44 14.30
CA GLY A 150 12.41 19.24 13.45
C GLY A 150 11.57 20.13 12.55
N THR A 151 11.54 21.42 12.88
CA THR A 151 11.00 22.47 12.00
C THR A 151 11.65 22.33 10.61
N VAL A 152 10.89 21.89 9.62
CA VAL A 152 11.29 22.02 8.22
C VAL A 152 11.14 23.49 7.86
N GLU A 153 12.27 24.20 7.83
CA GLU A 153 12.33 25.54 7.26
C GLU A 153 12.03 25.43 5.75
N ASP A 154 10.99 26.16 5.36
CA ASP A 154 10.54 26.42 4.00
C ASP A 154 11.70 26.96 3.15
N GLY A 155 12.20 26.13 2.26
CA GLY A 155 13.19 26.47 1.25
C GLY A 155 12.61 26.23 -0.13
N GLY A 156 11.69 27.10 -0.54
CA GLY A 156 11.21 27.13 -1.92
C GLY A 156 12.34 27.44 -2.88
N ASP A 157 12.66 26.49 -3.75
CA ASP A 157 13.30 26.76 -5.04
C ASP A 157 12.50 26.01 -6.10
N GLY A 158 11.72 26.79 -6.85
CA GLY A 158 10.97 26.31 -7.99
C GLY A 158 11.75 26.59 -9.24
N THR A 159 12.19 25.54 -9.92
CA THR A 159 12.35 25.54 -11.38
C THR A 159 12.56 24.09 -11.81
N ASP A 160 11.55 23.54 -12.48
CA ASP A 160 11.68 22.58 -13.59
C ASP A 160 10.26 22.38 -14.15
N ALA A 161 9.78 23.43 -14.81
CA ALA A 161 8.64 23.34 -15.73
C ALA A 161 9.23 23.30 -17.14
N ASP A 162 9.63 22.10 -17.55
CA ASP A 162 10.05 21.82 -18.92
C ASP A 162 8.90 21.12 -19.66
N GLY A 163 8.50 21.73 -20.78
CA GLY A 163 8.01 21.01 -21.96
C GLY A 163 6.53 20.57 -21.99
N LEU A 164 5.61 21.51 -22.26
CA LEU A 164 4.41 21.20 -23.05
C LEU A 164 4.22 22.29 -24.11
N GLU A 165 4.80 22.07 -25.29
CA GLU A 165 4.46 22.78 -26.52
C GLU A 165 3.10 22.24 -27.03
N ASP A 166 2.06 23.08 -27.01
CA ASP A 166 0.74 22.80 -27.59
C ASP A 166 0.78 23.20 -29.07
N GLU A 167 0.99 22.22 -29.96
CA GLU A 167 0.78 22.38 -31.40
C GLU A 167 -0.74 22.39 -31.68
N ARG A 168 -1.32 23.58 -31.90
CA ARG A 168 -2.67 23.70 -32.45
C ARG A 168 -2.71 24.28 -33.85
N GLU A 169 -3.11 23.40 -34.75
CA GLU A 169 -4.15 23.55 -35.77
C GLU A 169 -3.88 24.52 -36.92
N GLY A 170 -3.52 23.91 -38.06
CA GLY A 170 -3.81 24.47 -39.37
C GLY A 170 -5.31 24.40 -39.64
N ASP A 171 -5.85 25.48 -40.16
CA ASP A 171 -7.16 25.50 -40.81
C ASP A 171 -7.01 26.15 -42.18
N ASP A 172 -7.40 25.36 -43.17
CA ASP A 172 -7.26 25.53 -44.60
C ASP A 172 -8.66 25.94 -45.09
N GLU A 173 -8.91 27.22 -45.36
CA GLU A 173 -10.10 27.61 -46.11
C GLU A 173 -9.80 28.65 -47.20
N GLN A 174 -9.87 28.14 -48.42
CA GLN A 174 -9.93 28.86 -49.68
C GLN A 174 -11.13 29.81 -49.70
N SER A 175 -10.93 31.04 -50.15
CA SER A 175 -11.98 31.78 -50.85
C SER A 175 -11.36 32.68 -51.90
N GLY A 176 -11.54 32.26 -53.15
CA GLY A 176 -11.30 33.11 -54.30
C GLY A 176 -12.43 34.12 -54.45
N THR A 177 -12.05 35.34 -54.83
CA THR A 177 -12.91 36.22 -55.63
C THR A 177 -12.07 36.86 -56.72
N ASP A 178 -12.30 36.35 -57.92
CA ASP A 178 -12.14 37.03 -59.20
C ASP A 178 -13.18 38.17 -59.23
N ASP A 179 -12.78 39.43 -59.41
CA ASP A 179 -13.46 40.33 -60.34
C ASP A 179 -12.60 41.58 -60.67
N ARG A 180 -12.91 42.10 -61.85
CA ARG A 180 -12.25 43.08 -62.72
C ARG A 180 -12.15 44.51 -62.19
N GLU A 181 -11.23 45.27 -62.79
CA GLU A 181 -11.42 46.52 -63.58
C GLU A 181 -10.08 47.29 -63.58
N ALA A 182 -9.64 48.05 -64.57
CA ALA A 182 -9.96 48.35 -65.97
C ALA A 182 -8.70 49.02 -66.55
#